data_AF-A0A1T5M6A2-F1
#
_entry.id   AF-A0A1T5M6A2-F1
#
_cell.length_a   1.000
_cell.length_b   1.000
_cell.length_c   1.000
_cell.angle_alpha   90.00
_cell.angle_beta   90.00
_cell.angle_gamma   90.00
#
_symmetry.space_group_name_H-M   'P 1'
#
loop_
_entity.id
_entity.type
_entity.pdbx_description
1 polymer ?
#
loop_
_entity_poly.entity_id
_entity_poly.type
_entity_poly.pdbx_seq_one_letter_code
_entity_poly.pdbx_strand_id
1 'polypeptide(L)'
;MKKSSLLEISVSDSRNSSIGFTLDRNMGEALTGTFVDFDATMLLLEADLSTAVLKMAIYTDSVKAKDVWLERRFKGSTCFRVNEYRTITFQSTDWEKISNNEYLLYGKFCLCGIYKYVVFEITDHGTTMDADGKTKLLKLEFKGNIKRFDFNIARGISSWDISEDIELHGIMAFKTEVSTADARHSRIEADHLFHEGYL
;
A
#
# COMPACT_ATOMS: atom_id res chain seq x y z
N MET A 1 -16.99 21.12 26.89
CA MET A 1 -16.26 19.87 27.15
C MET A 1 -15.36 19.63 25.95
N LYS A 2 -14.03 19.56 26.10
CA LYS A 2 -13.14 19.19 24.98
C LYS A 2 -13.38 17.71 24.70
N LYS A 3 -13.83 17.38 23.49
CA LYS A 3 -13.97 16.00 23.02
C LYS A 3 -12.57 15.38 23.11
N SER A 4 -12.41 14.31 23.88
CA SER A 4 -11.14 13.58 23.93
C SER A 4 -10.96 12.92 22.57
N SER A 5 -9.95 13.34 21.81
CA SER A 5 -9.64 12.76 20.51
C SER A 5 -9.05 11.36 20.70
N LEU A 6 -9.68 10.37 20.09
CA LEU A 6 -9.26 8.97 20.17
C LEU A 6 -8.26 8.68 19.03
N LEU A 7 -7.10 8.11 19.37
CA LEU A 7 -6.11 7.65 18.40
C LEU A 7 -6.23 6.13 18.24
N GLU A 8 -6.30 5.66 17.00
CA GLU A 8 -6.29 4.24 16.66
C GLU A 8 -5.05 3.89 15.84
N ILE A 9 -4.37 2.82 16.25
CA ILE A 9 -3.27 2.20 15.49
C ILE A 9 -3.78 0.88 14.94
N SER A 10 -3.66 0.71 13.63
CA SER A 10 -4.08 -0.50 12.94
C SER A 10 -2.98 -1.03 12.04
N VAL A 11 -2.88 -2.36 11.93
CA VAL A 11 -1.89 -3.07 11.11
C VAL A 11 -2.58 -3.88 10.02
N SER A 12 -1.91 -4.11 8.90
CA SER A 12 -2.44 -4.91 7.80
C SER A 12 -2.75 -6.34 8.23
N ASP A 13 -3.93 -6.83 7.85
CA ASP A 13 -4.29 -8.25 7.95
C ASP A 13 -4.04 -8.94 6.60
N SER A 14 -3.01 -9.78 6.55
CA SER A 14 -2.54 -10.42 5.31
C SER A 14 -3.58 -11.36 4.68
N ARG A 15 -4.49 -11.95 5.47
CA ARG A 15 -5.51 -12.88 4.97
C ARG A 15 -6.64 -12.19 4.20
N ASN A 16 -6.94 -10.94 4.56
CA ASN A 16 -7.99 -10.15 3.93
C ASN A 16 -7.44 -9.03 3.04
N SER A 17 -6.13 -9.04 2.76
CA SER A 17 -5.45 -8.06 1.93
C SER A 17 -4.87 -8.67 0.67
N SER A 18 -4.84 -7.89 -0.41
CA SER A 18 -4.22 -8.23 -1.68
C SER A 18 -3.60 -6.97 -2.30
N ILE A 19 -2.39 -7.12 -2.83
CA ILE A 19 -1.71 -6.07 -3.59
C ILE A 19 -1.32 -6.67 -4.93
N GLY A 20 -1.84 -6.08 -6.01
CA GLY A 20 -1.65 -6.51 -7.38
C GLY A 20 -1.14 -5.39 -8.27
N PHE A 21 -0.61 -5.80 -9.42
CA PHE A 21 -0.28 -4.89 -10.50
C PHE A 21 -0.62 -5.51 -11.86
N THR A 22 -0.92 -4.64 -12.81
CA THR A 22 -1.20 -4.99 -14.21
C THR A 22 -0.37 -4.11 -15.13
N LEU A 23 0.30 -4.73 -16.10
CA LEU A 23 0.97 -4.05 -17.22
C LEU A 23 0.37 -4.55 -18.53
N ASP A 24 -0.31 -3.66 -19.24
CA ASP A 24 -0.92 -4.00 -20.51
C ASP A 24 0.13 -4.22 -21.60
N ARG A 25 -0.21 -5.11 -22.53
CA ARG A 25 0.55 -5.37 -23.75
C ARG A 25 -0.35 -5.08 -24.93
N ASN A 26 0.12 -4.29 -25.90
CA ASN A 26 -0.69 -3.97 -27.09
C ASN A 26 -1.01 -5.23 -27.91
N MET A 27 -0.14 -6.24 -27.84
CA MET A 27 -0.35 -7.55 -28.46
C MET A 27 -0.17 -8.66 -27.41
N GLY A 28 -1.29 -9.23 -26.97
CA GLY A 28 -1.34 -10.38 -26.07
C GLY A 28 -2.00 -10.10 -24.73
N GLU A 29 -1.90 -11.07 -23.82
CA GLU A 29 -2.40 -10.93 -22.45
C GLU A 29 -1.58 -9.92 -21.65
N ALA A 30 -2.24 -9.15 -20.79
CA ALA A 30 -1.59 -8.30 -19.81
C ALA A 30 -0.67 -9.12 -18.89
N LEU A 31 0.42 -8.50 -18.46
CA LEU A 31 1.31 -9.08 -17.46
C LEU A 31 0.78 -8.68 -16.08
N THR A 32 0.40 -9.68 -15.29
CA THR A 32 -0.11 -9.46 -13.93
C THR A 32 0.80 -10.09 -12.90
N GLY A 33 0.87 -9.46 -11.73
CA GLY A 33 1.54 -10.03 -10.57
C GLY A 33 0.89 -9.56 -9.28
N THR A 34 1.13 -10.32 -8.21
CA THR A 34 0.67 -9.99 -6.86
C THR A 34 1.82 -10.09 -5.88
N PHE A 35 1.77 -9.32 -4.81
CA PHE A 35 2.69 -9.46 -3.69
C PHE A 35 1.97 -10.17 -2.55
N VAL A 36 2.59 -11.23 -2.03
CA VAL A 36 1.99 -12.05 -0.96
C VAL A 36 2.59 -11.74 0.41
N ASP A 37 3.59 -10.87 0.48
CA ASP A 37 4.24 -10.45 1.72
C ASP A 37 4.40 -8.92 1.71
N PHE A 38 3.82 -8.29 2.73
CA PHE A 38 3.79 -6.85 2.94
C PHE A 38 3.36 -6.54 4.37
N ASP A 39 3.80 -5.38 4.85
CA ASP A 39 3.39 -4.81 6.13
C ASP A 39 2.83 -3.41 5.86
N ALA A 40 1.70 -3.09 6.48
CA ALA A 40 1.20 -1.73 6.50
C ALA A 40 0.71 -1.33 7.88
N THR A 41 0.95 -0.08 8.25
CA THR A 41 0.50 0.50 9.51
C THR A 41 -0.23 1.80 9.23
N MET A 42 -1.39 1.94 9.85
CA MET A 42 -2.21 3.13 9.73
C MET A 42 -2.50 3.72 11.11
N LEU A 43 -2.25 5.01 11.24
CA LEU A 43 -2.74 5.83 12.35
C LEU A 43 -4.01 6.55 11.91
N LEU A 44 -5.01 6.55 12.77
CA LEU A 44 -6.27 7.27 12.58
C LEU A 44 -6.56 8.14 13.80
N LEU A 45 -6.97 9.39 13.57
CA LEU A 45 -7.52 10.25 14.60
C LEU A 45 -9.04 10.32 14.43
N GLU A 46 -9.78 10.05 15.51
CA GLU A 46 -11.26 10.11 15.54
C GLU A 46 -11.97 9.26 14.46
N ALA A 47 -11.33 8.19 13.97
CA ALA A 47 -11.83 7.33 12.89
C ALA A 47 -12.13 8.07 11.57
N ASP A 48 -11.45 9.20 11.33
CA ASP A 48 -11.54 9.95 10.08
C ASP A 48 -10.31 9.69 9.20
N LEU A 49 -10.53 9.07 8.03
CA LEU A 49 -9.49 8.78 7.05
C LEU A 49 -8.75 10.04 6.56
N SER A 50 -9.40 11.21 6.57
CA SER A 50 -8.73 12.47 6.19
C SER A 50 -7.57 12.85 7.11
N THR A 51 -7.51 12.27 8.31
CA THR A 51 -6.43 12.47 9.28
C THR A 51 -5.41 11.34 9.29
N ALA A 52 -5.61 10.32 8.45
CA ALA A 52 -4.87 9.08 8.56
C ALA A 52 -3.42 9.20 8.06
N VAL A 53 -2.50 8.57 8.78
CA VAL A 53 -1.12 8.39 8.34
C VAL A 53 -0.92 6.91 8.03
N LEU A 54 -0.69 6.61 6.76
CA LEU A 54 -0.44 5.25 6.27
C LEU A 54 1.04 5.11 5.88
N LYS A 55 1.67 4.04 6.35
CA LYS A 55 2.98 3.57 5.87
C LYS A 55 2.86 2.11 5.43
N MET A 56 3.61 1.75 4.40
CA MET A 56 3.58 0.39 3.84
C MET A 56 4.96 -0.04 3.33
N ALA A 57 5.30 -1.31 3.57
CA ALA A 57 6.37 -2.10 2.97
C ALA A 57 5.74 -3.20 2.13
N ILE A 58 6.25 -3.39 0.92
CA ILE A 58 5.98 -4.59 0.14
C ILE A 58 7.32 -5.27 -0.11
N TYR A 59 7.43 -6.55 0.24
CA TYR A 59 8.64 -7.32 0.02
C TYR A 59 8.69 -7.78 -1.44
N THR A 60 9.69 -7.32 -2.18
CA THR A 60 9.77 -7.49 -3.63
C THR A 60 9.98 -8.94 -4.08
N ASP A 61 10.58 -9.77 -3.23
CA ASP A 61 10.78 -11.20 -3.47
C ASP A 61 9.50 -12.02 -3.31
N SER A 62 8.47 -11.47 -2.68
CA SER A 62 7.15 -12.08 -2.54
C SER A 62 6.32 -12.04 -3.82
N VAL A 63 6.80 -11.41 -4.90
CA VAL A 63 6.04 -11.34 -6.15
C VAL A 63 5.70 -12.73 -6.69
N LYS A 64 4.42 -12.91 -6.98
CA LYS A 64 3.80 -14.05 -7.64
C LYS A 64 3.20 -13.64 -8.97
N ALA A 65 3.20 -14.58 -9.90
CA ALA A 65 2.67 -14.38 -11.24
C ALA A 65 2.06 -15.69 -11.76
N LYS A 66 1.53 -15.67 -12.99
CA LYS A 66 0.88 -16.85 -13.58
C LYS A 66 1.81 -18.07 -13.72
N ASP A 67 3.12 -17.85 -13.82
CA ASP A 67 4.12 -18.90 -13.93
C ASP A 67 5.48 -18.47 -13.36
N VAL A 68 6.34 -19.46 -13.09
CA VAL A 68 7.66 -19.28 -12.48
C VAL A 68 8.62 -18.47 -13.37
N TRP A 69 8.44 -18.53 -14.69
CA TRP A 69 9.29 -17.77 -15.62
C TRP A 69 8.99 -16.28 -15.51
N LEU A 70 7.71 -15.89 -15.46
CA LEU A 70 7.30 -14.51 -15.29
C LEU A 70 7.66 -13.97 -13.90
N GLU A 71 7.51 -14.77 -12.83
CA GLU A 71 8.02 -14.42 -11.50
C GLU A 71 9.52 -14.10 -11.55
N ARG A 72 10.32 -14.97 -12.18
CA ARG A 72 11.77 -14.74 -12.33
C ARG A 72 12.07 -13.48 -13.13
N ARG A 73 11.26 -13.16 -14.14
CA ARG A 73 11.39 -11.92 -14.92
C ARG A 73 11.14 -10.68 -14.07
N PHE A 74 10.08 -10.67 -13.27
CA PHE A 74 9.77 -9.56 -12.36
C PHE A 74 10.84 -9.37 -11.29
N LYS A 75 11.39 -10.46 -10.74
CA LYS A 75 12.46 -10.39 -9.74
C LYS A 75 13.81 -9.93 -10.31
N GLY A 76 13.99 -10.04 -11.61
CA GLY A 76 15.27 -9.84 -12.30
C GLY A 76 15.80 -8.40 -12.29
N SER A 77 17.02 -8.25 -12.83
CA SER A 77 17.81 -7.02 -12.79
C SER A 77 17.25 -5.85 -13.62
N THR A 78 16.28 -6.09 -14.50
CA THR A 78 15.65 -5.04 -15.30
C THR A 78 14.26 -4.66 -14.79
N CYS A 79 13.80 -5.28 -13.71
CA CYS A 79 12.49 -5.06 -13.11
C CYS A 79 12.67 -4.68 -11.64
N PHE A 80 12.21 -5.49 -10.68
CA PHE A 80 12.27 -5.13 -9.26
C PHE A 80 13.67 -5.18 -8.64
N ARG A 81 14.64 -5.87 -9.27
CA ARG A 81 16.02 -5.98 -8.76
C ARG A 81 16.04 -6.41 -7.29
N VAL A 82 15.35 -7.50 -6.95
CA VAL A 82 15.04 -7.89 -5.56
C VAL A 82 16.27 -8.12 -4.67
N ASN A 83 17.43 -8.42 -5.28
CA ASN A 83 18.70 -8.58 -4.57
C ASN A 83 19.29 -7.24 -4.10
N GLU A 84 18.89 -6.13 -4.72
CA GLU A 84 19.38 -4.78 -4.45
C GLU A 84 18.34 -3.94 -3.69
N TYR A 85 17.06 -4.08 -4.07
CA TYR A 85 15.95 -3.37 -3.44
C TYR A 85 14.96 -4.37 -2.88
N ARG A 86 15.05 -4.60 -1.57
CA ARG A 86 14.22 -5.60 -0.90
C ARG A 86 12.77 -5.16 -0.77
N THR A 87 12.53 -3.86 -0.62
CA THR A 87 11.20 -3.31 -0.35
C THR A 87 10.78 -2.25 -1.37
N ILE A 88 9.48 -2.24 -1.65
CA ILE A 88 8.75 -1.08 -2.18
C ILE A 88 8.13 -0.40 -0.97
N THR A 89 8.19 0.93 -0.89
CA THR A 89 7.64 1.64 0.27
C THR A 89 6.67 2.73 -0.15
N PHE A 90 5.59 2.89 0.62
CA PHE A 90 4.68 4.02 0.49
C PHE A 90 4.50 4.72 1.83
N GLN A 91 4.46 6.05 1.80
CA GLN A 91 4.10 6.87 2.97
C GLN A 91 3.10 7.93 2.52
N SER A 92 1.92 7.96 3.15
CA SER A 92 0.92 8.99 2.88
C SER A 92 1.42 10.36 3.30
N THR A 93 0.99 11.36 2.55
CA THR A 93 1.23 12.78 2.84
C THR A 93 -0.06 13.54 3.01
N ASP A 94 -1.14 13.12 2.33
CA ASP A 94 -2.44 13.77 2.42
C ASP A 94 -3.58 12.82 2.02
N TRP A 95 -4.78 13.12 2.51
CA TRP A 95 -6.02 12.44 2.17
C TRP A 95 -7.07 13.49 1.78
N GLU A 96 -7.55 13.42 0.55
CA GLU A 96 -8.61 14.30 0.06
C GLU A 96 -9.92 13.52 -0.05
N LYS A 97 -10.94 13.94 0.69
CA LYS A 97 -12.27 13.33 0.61
C LYS A 97 -13.01 13.81 -0.62
N ILE A 98 -13.33 12.89 -1.53
CA ILE A 98 -14.06 13.19 -2.78
C ILE A 98 -15.57 13.02 -2.57
N SER A 99 -15.97 11.93 -1.92
CA SER A 99 -17.36 11.68 -1.56
C SER A 99 -17.47 10.86 -0.27
N ASN A 100 -18.63 10.29 0.05
CA ASN A 100 -18.86 9.62 1.34
C ASN A 100 -17.85 8.53 1.65
N ASN A 101 -17.51 7.71 0.65
CA ASN A 101 -16.63 6.55 0.75
C ASN A 101 -15.46 6.59 -0.24
N GLU A 102 -15.25 7.70 -0.96
CA GLU A 102 -14.20 7.83 -1.97
C GLU A 102 -13.20 8.91 -1.55
N TYR A 103 -11.91 8.59 -1.66
CA TYR A 103 -10.80 9.47 -1.28
C TYR A 103 -9.69 9.44 -2.34
N LEU A 104 -8.91 10.52 -2.42
CA LEU A 104 -7.60 10.52 -3.05
C LEU A 104 -6.53 10.48 -1.95
N LEU A 105 -5.67 9.47 -2.03
CA LEU A 105 -4.55 9.27 -1.13
C LEU A 105 -3.25 9.68 -1.82
N TYR A 106 -2.69 10.78 -1.37
CA TYR A 106 -1.42 11.30 -1.86
C TYR A 106 -0.29 10.73 -1.02
N GLY A 107 0.83 10.38 -1.65
CA GLY A 107 1.98 9.95 -0.88
C GLY A 107 3.28 9.79 -1.65
N LYS A 108 4.35 9.59 -0.88
CA LYS A 108 5.69 9.32 -1.38
C LYS A 108 5.86 7.82 -1.58
N PHE A 109 6.03 7.41 -2.82
CA PHE A 109 6.23 6.03 -3.24
C PHE A 109 7.68 5.79 -3.66
N CYS A 110 8.28 4.71 -3.18
CA CYS A 110 9.64 4.29 -3.52
C CYS A 110 9.62 2.93 -4.18
N LEU A 111 10.21 2.85 -5.36
CA LEU A 111 10.38 1.61 -6.10
C LEU A 111 11.74 1.61 -6.77
N CYS A 112 12.49 0.52 -6.63
CA CYS A 112 13.87 0.41 -7.13
C CYS A 112 14.79 1.55 -6.65
N GLY A 113 14.61 2.01 -5.41
CA GLY A 113 15.39 3.11 -4.81
C GLY A 113 15.03 4.51 -5.33
N ILE A 114 14.01 4.65 -6.17
CA ILE A 114 13.60 5.93 -6.75
C ILE A 114 12.29 6.37 -6.11
N TYR A 115 12.26 7.61 -5.62
CA TYR A 115 11.09 8.22 -5.01
C TYR A 115 10.28 9.04 -6.01
N LYS A 116 8.95 8.89 -5.98
CA LYS A 116 7.97 9.72 -6.71
C LYS A 116 6.77 10.01 -5.81
N TYR A 117 6.11 11.12 -6.06
CA TYR A 117 4.79 11.37 -5.49
C TYR A 117 3.74 10.73 -6.39
N VAL A 118 2.82 9.99 -5.78
CA VAL A 118 1.74 9.28 -6.47
C VAL A 118 0.41 9.58 -5.78
N VAL A 119 -0.66 9.31 -6.51
CA VAL A 119 -2.04 9.43 -6.02
C VAL A 119 -2.73 8.09 -6.21
N PHE A 120 -3.40 7.61 -5.18
CA PHE A 120 -4.27 6.45 -5.23
C PHE A 120 -5.72 6.87 -5.01
N GLU A 121 -6.61 6.35 -5.85
CA GLU A 121 -8.04 6.35 -5.60
C GLU A 121 -8.33 5.29 -4.53
N ILE A 122 -9.02 5.69 -3.46
CA ILE A 122 -9.37 4.82 -2.34
C ILE A 122 -10.88 4.75 -2.19
N THR A 123 -11.41 3.54 -2.16
CA THR A 123 -12.80 3.25 -1.80
C THR A 123 -12.85 2.62 -0.41
N ASP A 124 -13.51 3.29 0.53
CA ASP A 124 -13.77 2.81 1.89
C ASP A 124 -14.98 1.86 1.90
N HIS A 125 -14.74 0.58 2.18
CA HIS A 125 -15.77 -0.45 2.30
C HIS A 125 -16.33 -0.56 3.73
N GLY A 126 -15.91 0.33 4.62
CA GLY A 126 -16.34 0.40 6.00
C GLY A 126 -15.55 -0.50 6.94
N THR A 127 -15.91 -0.41 8.22
CA THR A 127 -15.33 -1.20 9.31
C THR A 127 -16.30 -2.28 9.75
N THR A 128 -15.83 -3.53 9.77
CA THR A 128 -16.56 -4.67 10.35
C THR A 128 -15.97 -5.06 11.69
N MET A 129 -16.73 -5.85 12.46
CA MET A 129 -16.24 -6.47 13.69
C MET A 129 -16.00 -7.96 13.43
N ASP A 130 -15.01 -8.56 14.09
CA ASP A 130 -14.88 -10.01 14.13
C ASP A 130 -16.07 -10.69 14.83
N ALA A 131 -16.16 -12.02 14.70
CA ALA A 131 -17.27 -12.81 15.25
C ALA A 131 -17.43 -12.65 16.77
N ASP A 132 -16.33 -12.34 17.47
CA ASP A 132 -16.31 -12.12 18.92
C ASP A 132 -16.57 -10.65 19.32
N GLY A 133 -16.73 -9.75 18.35
CA GLY A 133 -17.04 -8.33 18.55
C GLY A 133 -15.91 -7.48 19.14
N LYS A 134 -14.66 -7.98 19.10
CA LYS A 134 -13.49 -7.37 19.76
C LYS A 134 -12.57 -6.68 18.78
N THR A 135 -12.45 -7.21 17.58
CA THR A 135 -11.53 -6.69 16.57
C THR A 135 -12.28 -5.88 15.53
N LYS A 136 -11.91 -4.62 15.35
CA LYS A 136 -12.31 -3.81 14.19
C LYS A 136 -11.44 -4.16 13.00
N LEU A 137 -12.07 -4.36 11.84
CA LEU A 137 -11.40 -4.58 10.56
C LEU A 137 -11.90 -3.53 9.55
N LEU A 138 -11.07 -2.53 9.25
CA LEU A 138 -11.34 -1.57 8.18
C LEU A 138 -10.89 -2.15 6.84
N LYS A 139 -11.72 -2.03 5.80
CA LYS A 139 -11.37 -2.50 4.45
C LYS A 139 -11.33 -1.33 3.47
N LEU A 140 -10.18 -1.14 2.83
CA LEU A 140 -9.95 -0.11 1.81
C LEU A 140 -9.59 -0.78 0.49
N GLU A 141 -10.27 -0.44 -0.59
CA GLU A 141 -9.84 -0.78 -1.94
C GLU A 141 -9.02 0.38 -2.50
N PHE A 142 -7.94 0.08 -3.22
CA PHE A 142 -7.11 1.10 -3.82
C PHE A 142 -6.87 0.81 -5.30
N LYS A 143 -6.73 1.89 -6.07
CA LYS A 143 -6.31 1.86 -7.46
C LYS A 143 -5.42 3.07 -7.77
N GLY A 144 -4.39 2.88 -8.57
CA GLY A 144 -3.54 3.97 -9.04
C GLY A 144 -2.66 3.56 -10.19
N ASN A 145 -2.04 4.55 -10.84
CA ASN A 145 -1.14 4.30 -11.97
C ASN A 145 0.22 4.93 -11.72
N ILE A 146 1.27 4.20 -12.09
CA ILE A 146 2.64 4.69 -12.10
C ILE A 146 3.28 4.43 -13.47
N LYS A 147 4.27 5.24 -13.87
CA LYS A 147 5.02 5.03 -15.11
C LYS A 147 6.26 4.16 -14.86
N ARG A 148 6.39 3.03 -15.53
CA ARG A 148 7.52 2.09 -15.33
C ARG A 148 8.89 2.74 -15.58
N PHE A 149 8.97 3.68 -16.53
CA PHE A 149 10.21 4.38 -16.86
C PHE A 149 10.65 5.38 -15.79
N ASP A 150 9.73 5.91 -14.98
CA ASP A 150 10.07 6.77 -13.84
C ASP A 150 10.92 6.03 -12.79
N PHE A 151 10.81 4.70 -12.76
CA PHE A 151 11.54 3.82 -11.83
C PHE A 151 12.61 2.97 -12.53
N ASN A 152 12.97 3.31 -13.76
CA ASN A 152 13.92 2.56 -14.60
C ASN A 152 13.54 1.09 -14.85
N ILE A 153 12.24 0.76 -14.81
CA ILE A 153 11.75 -0.60 -15.04
C ILE A 153 11.59 -0.87 -16.54
N ALA A 154 12.21 -1.95 -17.00
CA ALA A 154 12.13 -2.48 -18.35
C ALA A 154 12.45 -1.46 -19.47
N ARG A 155 13.42 -0.55 -19.25
CA ARG A 155 13.82 0.49 -20.23
C ARG A 155 14.23 -0.03 -21.61
N GLY A 156 14.65 -1.30 -21.71
CA GLY A 156 14.97 -1.96 -22.96
C GLY A 156 13.77 -2.51 -23.75
N ILE A 157 12.54 -2.36 -23.24
CA ILE A 157 11.31 -2.83 -23.89
C ILE A 157 10.50 -1.62 -24.35
N SER A 158 10.08 -1.62 -25.62
CA SER A 158 9.32 -0.52 -26.23
C SER A 158 7.94 -0.35 -25.60
N SER A 159 7.47 0.89 -25.53
CA SER A 159 6.09 1.24 -25.13
C SER A 159 5.04 0.69 -26.10
N TRP A 160 5.45 0.34 -27.33
CA TRP A 160 4.59 -0.38 -28.27
C TRP A 160 4.35 -1.83 -27.85
N ASP A 161 5.30 -2.49 -27.18
CA ASP A 161 5.16 -3.90 -26.80
C ASP A 161 4.47 -4.04 -25.43
N ILE A 162 4.82 -3.15 -24.50
CA ILE A 162 4.30 -3.11 -23.13
C ILE A 162 4.05 -1.65 -22.76
N SER A 163 2.84 -1.38 -22.25
CA SER A 163 2.44 -0.06 -21.76
C SER A 163 3.48 0.55 -20.81
N GLU A 164 3.56 1.88 -20.80
CA GLU A 164 4.34 2.59 -19.79
C GLU A 164 3.65 2.61 -18.44
N ASP A 165 2.32 2.53 -18.45
CA ASP A 165 1.51 2.50 -17.24
C ASP A 165 1.56 1.13 -16.58
N ILE A 166 1.82 1.17 -15.28
CA ILE A 166 1.60 0.07 -14.35
C ILE A 166 0.40 0.46 -13.52
N GLU A 167 -0.69 -0.26 -13.68
CA GLU A 167 -1.82 -0.14 -12.77
C GLU A 167 -1.48 -0.90 -11.50
N LEU A 168 -1.57 -0.24 -10.36
CA LEU A 168 -1.49 -0.81 -9.03
C LEU A 168 -2.91 -0.86 -8.46
N HIS A 169 -3.30 -2.01 -7.91
CA HIS A 169 -4.65 -2.18 -7.39
C HIS A 169 -4.67 -3.22 -6.27
N GLY A 170 -5.73 -3.20 -5.48
CA GLY A 170 -5.92 -4.22 -4.47
C GLY A 170 -6.85 -3.79 -3.36
N ILE A 171 -6.85 -4.61 -2.31
CA ILE A 171 -7.65 -4.42 -1.12
C ILE A 171 -6.70 -4.50 0.08
N MET A 172 -6.78 -3.55 0.99
CA MET A 172 -6.07 -3.56 2.25
C MET A 172 -7.08 -3.64 3.39
N ALA A 173 -6.93 -4.66 4.23
CA ALA A 173 -7.67 -4.79 5.46
C ALA A 173 -6.76 -4.41 6.64
N PHE A 174 -7.24 -3.55 7.53
CA PHE A 174 -6.51 -3.08 8.70
C PHE A 174 -7.22 -3.52 9.97
N LYS A 175 -6.51 -4.30 10.78
CA LYS A 175 -6.95 -4.72 12.11
C LYS A 175 -6.50 -3.69 13.14
N THR A 176 -7.44 -3.18 13.93
CA THR A 176 -7.09 -2.28 15.05
C THR A 176 -6.41 -3.06 16.18
N GLU A 177 -5.23 -2.59 16.60
CA GLU A 177 -4.48 -3.17 17.72
C GLU A 177 -4.54 -2.29 18.98
N VAL A 178 -4.45 -0.97 18.80
CA VAL A 178 -4.46 -0.01 19.92
C VAL A 178 -5.51 1.05 19.69
N SER A 179 -6.30 1.34 20.72
CA SER A 179 -7.29 2.42 20.74
C SER A 179 -7.22 3.14 22.09
N THR A 180 -6.80 4.41 22.10
CA THR A 180 -6.61 5.18 23.33
C THR A 180 -7.03 6.64 23.21
N ALA A 181 -7.49 7.20 24.33
CA ALA A 181 -7.93 8.59 24.46
C ALA A 181 -6.79 9.57 24.86
N ASP A 182 -5.59 9.08 25.20
CA ASP A 182 -4.48 9.90 25.69
C ASP A 182 -3.43 10.17 24.58
N ALA A 183 -3.54 11.33 23.95
CA ALA A 183 -2.75 11.73 22.77
C ALA A 183 -1.24 11.95 23.04
N ARG A 184 -0.81 12.09 24.31
CA ARG A 184 0.60 12.39 24.65
C ARG A 184 1.46 11.15 24.81
N HIS A 185 0.92 10.06 25.37
CA HIS A 185 1.62 8.78 25.45
C HIS A 185 1.61 8.05 24.10
N SER A 186 0.49 8.17 23.37
CA SER A 186 0.28 7.46 22.11
C SER A 186 1.16 7.92 20.95
N ARG A 187 1.61 9.18 20.94
CA ARG A 187 2.59 9.67 19.96
C ARG A 187 3.98 9.03 20.16
N ILE A 188 4.37 8.75 21.40
CA ILE A 188 5.65 8.12 21.73
C ILE A 188 5.61 6.62 21.41
N GLU A 189 4.52 5.93 21.74
CA GLU A 189 4.33 4.51 21.36
C GLU A 189 4.18 4.35 19.85
N ALA A 190 3.45 5.24 19.19
CA ALA A 190 3.39 5.29 17.73
C ALA A 190 4.80 5.49 17.17
N ASP A 191 5.55 6.52 17.59
CA ASP A 191 6.90 6.75 17.07
C ASP A 191 7.84 5.56 17.29
N HIS A 192 7.71 4.83 18.41
CA HIS A 192 8.46 3.59 18.67
C HIS A 192 8.06 2.47 17.69
N LEU A 193 6.77 2.18 17.53
CA LEU A 193 6.27 1.19 16.55
C LEU A 193 6.56 1.61 15.10
N PHE A 194 6.60 2.90 14.81
CA PHE A 194 6.90 3.47 13.49
C PHE A 194 8.39 3.54 13.15
N HIS A 195 9.29 3.46 14.13
CA HIS A 195 10.74 3.43 13.92
C HIS A 195 11.36 2.03 14.07
N GLU A 196 10.80 1.16 14.91
CA GLU A 196 11.35 -0.18 15.12
C GLU A 196 10.98 -1.18 14.00
N GLY A 197 10.01 -0.85 13.14
CA GLY A 197 9.59 -1.69 12.00
C GLY A 197 10.43 -1.58 10.72
N TYR A 198 11.46 -0.72 10.68
CA TYR A 198 12.35 -0.60 9.51
C TYR A 198 13.79 -0.24 9.91
N LEU A 199 14.57 -1.27 10.24
CA LEU A 199 16.00 -1.34 9.97
C LEU A 199 16.34 -2.74 9.45
#